data_AF-A0A258AJP8-F1
#
_entry.id   AF-A0A258AJP8-F1
#
_cell.length_a   1.000
_cell.length_b   1.000
_cell.length_c   1.000
_cell.angle_alpha   90.00
_cell.angle_beta   90.00
_cell.angle_gamma   90.00
#
_symmetry.space_group_name_H-M   'P 1'
#
loop_
_entity.id
_entity.type
_entity.pdbx_description
1 polymer ?
#
loop_
_entity_poly.entity_id
_entity_poly.type
_entity_poly.pdbx_seq_one_letter_code
_entity_poly.pdbx_strand_id
1 'polypeptide(L)'
;MPARMKKKPTEESKPTKPTLSRWQSFKRLCLIFFMGGSLLCTLTLAVVLGIYSHLAKAYDLTKLGQMPERTIVMDFKGEILGKMHGENRIIVPLSEVSPWFVKALLAREDSRFREHGGIDLRGVVRATLRNIKEMRVVQGA
;
A
#
# COMPACT_ATOMS: atom_id res chain seq x y z
N MET A 1 14.36 27.00 89.87
CA MET A 1 13.48 26.04 89.15
C MET A 1 13.33 26.52 87.71
N PRO A 2 13.76 25.78 86.67
CA PRO A 2 13.37 26.10 85.30
C PRO A 2 12.17 25.26 84.85
N ALA A 3 11.27 25.92 84.11
CA ALA A 3 9.98 25.39 83.66
C ALA A 3 10.12 24.31 82.56
N ARG A 4 9.36 23.22 82.71
CA ARG A 4 9.27 22.10 81.76
C ARG A 4 8.45 22.50 80.54
N MET A 5 9.11 22.85 79.44
CA MET A 5 8.45 23.06 78.14
C MET A 5 7.79 21.77 77.65
N LYS A 6 6.47 21.80 77.46
CA LYS A 6 5.70 20.73 76.82
C LYS A 6 5.94 20.77 75.31
N LYS A 7 6.46 19.68 74.73
CA LYS A 7 6.55 19.49 73.28
C LYS A 7 5.13 19.41 72.70
N LYS A 8 4.84 20.18 71.65
CA LYS A 8 3.59 20.10 70.87
C LYS A 8 3.49 18.75 70.15
N PRO A 9 2.30 18.17 69.97
CA PRO A 9 2.12 16.93 69.22
C PRO A 9 2.54 17.15 67.76
N THR A 10 3.43 16.28 67.26
CA THR A 10 3.78 16.20 65.83
C THR A 10 2.56 15.76 65.04
N GLU A 11 2.11 16.63 64.14
CA GLU A 11 1.01 16.38 63.21
C GLU A 11 1.47 15.35 62.16
N GLU A 12 0.85 14.17 62.17
CA GLU A 12 1.21 13.05 61.29
C GLU A 12 0.71 13.36 59.86
N SER A 13 1.63 13.67 58.95
CA SER A 13 1.31 14.02 57.56
C SER A 13 0.73 12.81 56.82
N LYS A 14 -0.51 12.92 56.33
CA LYS A 14 -1.19 11.87 55.56
C LYS A 14 -0.38 11.46 54.31
N PRO A 15 -0.35 10.17 53.93
CA PRO A 15 0.43 9.70 52.78
C PRO A 15 -0.12 10.31 51.49
N THR A 16 0.66 11.21 50.89
CA THR A 16 0.40 11.75 49.57
C THR A 16 0.69 10.68 48.54
N LYS A 17 -0.29 10.39 47.67
CA LYS A 17 -0.18 9.38 46.62
C LYS A 17 1.07 9.70 45.76
N PRO A 18 1.91 8.71 45.42
CA PRO A 18 3.12 8.97 44.65
C PRO A 18 2.72 9.57 43.30
N THR A 19 3.03 10.85 43.11
CA THR A 19 2.79 11.56 41.87
C THR A 19 3.78 11.02 40.86
N LEU A 20 3.26 10.46 39.76
CA LEU A 20 4.09 9.89 38.71
C LEU A 20 5.08 10.94 38.22
N SER A 21 6.35 10.54 38.09
CA SER A 21 7.41 11.43 37.60
C SER A 21 7.02 12.00 36.24
N ARG A 22 7.24 13.30 36.02
CA ARG A 22 6.94 13.99 34.74
C ARG A 22 7.49 13.22 33.53
N TRP A 23 8.62 12.52 33.71
CA TRP A 23 9.24 11.65 32.71
C TRP A 23 8.42 10.39 32.38
N GLN A 24 7.78 9.77 33.39
CA GLN A 24 6.91 8.61 33.23
C GLN A 24 5.59 9.00 32.55
N SER A 25 5.03 10.17 32.88
CA SER A 25 3.85 10.72 32.21
C SER A 25 4.13 11.05 30.74
N PHE A 26 5.30 11.61 30.43
CA PHE A 26 5.76 11.85 29.05
C PHE A 26 5.91 10.54 28.26
N LYS A 27 6.58 9.52 28.82
CA LYS A 27 6.69 8.19 28.19
C LYS A 27 5.33 7.56 27.89
N ARG A 28 4.38 7.64 28.82
CA ARG A 28 3.02 7.11 28.63
C ARG A 28 2.29 7.86 27.50
N LEU A 29 2.44 9.17 27.43
CA LEU A 29 1.83 9.97 26.37
C LEU A 29 2.37 9.58 25.00
N CYS A 30 3.70 9.50 24.83
CA CYS A 30 4.31 9.04 23.58
C CYS A 30 3.86 7.63 23.17
N LEU A 31 3.73 6.72 24.15
CA LEU A 31 3.32 5.35 23.91
C LEU A 31 1.84 5.26 23.47
N ILE A 32 0.96 6.08 24.06
CA ILE A 32 -0.45 6.19 23.63
C ILE A 32 -0.55 6.76 22.21
N PHE A 33 0.22 7.80 21.86
CA PHE A 33 0.24 8.32 20.49
C PHE A 33 0.77 7.30 19.48
N PHE A 34 1.80 6.54 19.84
CA PHE A 34 2.34 5.48 18.98
C PHE A 34 1.33 4.34 18.77
N MET A 35 0.69 3.87 19.85
CA MET A 35 -0.35 2.84 19.76
C MET A 35 -1.58 3.33 18.99
N GLY A 36 -2.02 4.56 19.23
CA GLY A 36 -3.15 5.17 18.51
C GLY A 36 -2.85 5.36 17.03
N GLY A 37 -1.65 5.83 16.68
CA GLY A 37 -1.20 5.96 15.30
C GLY A 37 -1.08 4.61 14.58
N SER A 38 -0.54 3.60 15.27
CA SER A 38 -0.47 2.23 14.73
C SER A 38 -1.86 1.65 14.48
N LEU A 39 -2.81 1.83 15.40
CA LEU A 39 -4.17 1.35 15.26
C LEU A 39 -4.89 2.04 14.09
N LEU A 40 -4.71 3.35 13.94
CA LEU A 40 -5.27 4.08 12.81
C LEU A 40 -4.71 3.58 11.48
N CYS A 41 -3.39 3.35 11.40
CA CYS A 41 -2.72 2.87 10.19
C CYS A 41 -3.16 1.45 9.80
N THR A 42 -3.36 0.56 10.78
CA THR A 42 -3.85 -0.80 10.49
C THR A 42 -5.30 -0.80 10.05
N LEU A 43 -6.15 0.04 10.67
CA LEU A 43 -7.55 0.20 10.26
C LEU A 43 -7.66 0.77 8.85
N THR A 44 -6.90 1.81 8.51
CA THR A 44 -6.92 2.38 7.16
C THR A 44 -6.45 1.36 6.12
N LEU A 45 -5.35 0.65 6.39
CA LEU A 45 -4.87 -0.41 5.49
C LEU A 45 -5.92 -1.52 5.32
N ALA A 46 -6.57 -1.96 6.40
CA ALA A 46 -7.62 -2.98 6.34
C ALA A 46 -8.83 -2.53 5.51
N VAL A 47 -9.26 -1.27 5.66
CA VAL A 47 -10.34 -0.69 4.84
C VAL A 47 -9.93 -0.62 3.37
N VAL A 48 -8.72 -0.16 3.06
CA VAL A 48 -8.21 -0.10 1.69
C VAL A 48 -8.16 -1.49 1.05
N LEU A 49 -7.60 -2.48 1.76
CA LEU A 49 -7.54 -3.87 1.28
C LEU A 49 -8.95 -4.48 1.14
N GLY A 50 -9.86 -4.16 2.06
CA GLY A 50 -11.26 -4.57 2.01
C GLY A 50 -11.95 -4.05 0.75
N ILE A 51 -11.86 -2.73 0.49
CA ILE A 51 -12.40 -2.09 -0.71
C ILE A 51 -11.76 -2.69 -1.97
N TYR A 52 -10.43 -2.80 -2.00
CA TYR A 52 -9.72 -3.36 -3.14
C TYR A 52 -10.16 -4.79 -3.44
N SER A 53 -10.27 -5.65 -2.41
CA SER A 53 -10.71 -7.03 -2.57
C SER A 53 -12.17 -7.14 -3.02
N HIS A 54 -13.04 -6.23 -2.58
CA HIS A 54 -14.42 -6.18 -3.03
C HIS A 54 -14.51 -5.78 -4.51
N LEU A 55 -13.75 -4.76 -4.93
CA LEU A 55 -13.68 -4.33 -6.32
C LEU A 55 -13.07 -5.43 -7.21
N ALA A 56 -12.01 -6.08 -6.74
CA ALA A 56 -11.34 -7.16 -7.47
C ALA A 56 -12.30 -8.32 -7.81
N LYS A 57 -13.20 -8.67 -6.89
CA LYS A 57 -14.22 -9.72 -7.09
C LYS A 57 -15.26 -9.38 -8.15
N ALA A 58 -15.45 -8.09 -8.47
CA ALA A 58 -16.39 -7.68 -9.51
C ALA A 58 -15.86 -7.91 -10.93
N TYR A 59 -14.55 -8.12 -11.09
CA TYR A 59 -13.94 -8.36 -12.40
C TYR A 59 -14.05 -9.82 -12.79
N ASP A 60 -14.63 -10.06 -13.96
CA ASP A 60 -14.70 -11.37 -14.59
C ASP A 60 -13.45 -11.62 -15.43
N LEU A 61 -12.54 -12.46 -14.92
CA LEU A 61 -11.28 -12.79 -15.59
C LEU A 61 -11.49 -13.53 -16.91
N THR A 62 -12.66 -14.15 -17.14
CA THR A 62 -12.95 -14.86 -18.40
C THR A 62 -13.09 -13.89 -19.57
N LYS A 63 -13.41 -12.62 -19.30
CA LYS A 63 -13.53 -11.56 -20.32
C LYS A 63 -12.19 -10.96 -20.74
N LEU A 64 -11.08 -11.30 -20.08
CA LEU A 64 -9.75 -10.79 -20.45
C LEU A 64 -9.34 -11.20 -21.87
N GLY A 65 -9.82 -12.34 -22.37
CA GLY A 65 -9.60 -12.79 -23.74
C GLY A 65 -10.54 -12.16 -24.78
N GLN A 66 -11.59 -11.46 -24.35
CA GLN A 66 -12.59 -10.82 -25.21
C GLN A 66 -12.29 -9.33 -25.38
N MET A 67 -11.03 -8.98 -25.64
CA MET A 67 -10.68 -7.58 -25.93
C MET A 67 -11.37 -7.14 -27.23
N PRO A 68 -12.02 -5.96 -27.27
CA PRO A 68 -12.67 -5.49 -28.48
C PRO A 68 -11.61 -5.26 -29.56
N GLU A 69 -11.69 -6.07 -30.63
CA GLU A 69 -10.91 -5.87 -31.84
C GLU A 69 -11.58 -4.83 -32.74
N ARG A 70 -10.79 -4.23 -33.64
CA ARG A 70 -11.31 -3.26 -34.60
C ARG A 70 -12.31 -3.90 -35.55
N THR A 71 -13.37 -3.19 -35.92
CA THR A 71 -14.26 -3.64 -36.99
C THR A 71 -13.56 -3.47 -38.33
N ILE A 72 -13.44 -4.55 -39.11
CA ILE A 72 -12.83 -4.53 -40.45
C ILE A 72 -13.95 -4.55 -41.49
N VAL A 73 -13.91 -3.61 -42.44
CA VAL A 73 -14.79 -3.58 -43.61
C VAL A 73 -14.03 -4.17 -44.78
N MET A 74 -14.58 -5.21 -45.40
CA MET A 74 -13.97 -5.93 -46.53
C MET A 74 -14.82 -5.80 -47.80
N ASP A 75 -14.20 -5.86 -48.97
CA ASP A 75 -14.90 -5.97 -50.25
C ASP A 75 -15.35 -7.42 -50.53
N PHE A 76 -16.03 -7.63 -51.67
CA PHE A 76 -16.52 -8.96 -52.05
C PHE A 76 -15.41 -9.96 -52.41
N LYS A 77 -14.18 -9.49 -52.63
CA LYS A 77 -12.98 -10.30 -52.87
C LYS A 77 -12.18 -10.56 -51.59
N GLY A 78 -12.60 -9.99 -50.46
CA GLY A 78 -11.92 -10.08 -49.17
C GLY A 78 -10.83 -9.02 -48.94
N GLU A 79 -10.69 -8.03 -49.83
CA GLU A 79 -9.76 -6.92 -49.63
C GLU A 79 -10.27 -5.93 -48.57
N ILE A 80 -9.38 -5.48 -47.70
CA ILE A 80 -9.75 -4.58 -46.60
C ILE A 80 -9.97 -3.16 -47.15
N LEU A 81 -11.23 -2.73 -47.19
CA LEU A 81 -11.64 -1.40 -47.64
C LEU A 81 -11.43 -0.32 -46.58
N GLY A 82 -11.51 -0.70 -45.31
CA GLY A 82 -11.41 0.25 -44.21
C GLY A 82 -11.56 -0.43 -42.86
N LYS A 83 -11.24 0.30 -41.81
CA LYS A 83 -11.27 -0.23 -40.45
C LYS A 83 -11.98 0.78 -39.56
N MET A 84 -13.16 0.41 -39.07
CA MET A 84 -14.09 1.28 -38.35
C MET A 84 -13.97 1.05 -36.84
N HIS A 85 -13.54 2.09 -36.11
CA HIS A 85 -13.50 2.17 -34.65
C HIS A 85 -12.67 1.10 -33.90
N GLY A 86 -12.07 1.49 -32.77
CA GLY A 86 -11.20 0.63 -31.96
C GLY A 86 -9.70 0.86 -32.18
N GLU A 87 -8.91 0.44 -31.20
CA GLU A 87 -7.45 0.54 -31.25
C GLU A 87 -6.84 -0.44 -32.27
N ASN A 88 -5.68 -0.11 -32.82
CA ASN A 88 -4.96 -1.01 -33.73
C ASN A 88 -4.31 -2.16 -32.96
N ARG A 89 -5.10 -3.19 -32.66
CA ARG A 89 -4.68 -4.38 -31.90
C ARG A 89 -4.99 -5.65 -32.71
N ILE A 90 -4.14 -6.67 -32.53
CA ILE A 90 -4.33 -8.02 -33.03
C ILE A 90 -4.18 -8.93 -31.82
N ILE A 91 -5.18 -9.75 -31.51
CA ILE A 91 -5.09 -10.72 -30.43
C ILE A 91 -4.25 -11.90 -30.90
N VAL A 92 -3.14 -12.16 -30.22
CA VAL A 92 -2.28 -13.32 -30.46
C VAL A 92 -2.19 -14.16 -29.19
N PRO A 93 -2.31 -15.49 -29.27
CA PRO A 93 -2.13 -16.36 -28.12
C PRO A 93 -0.66 -16.33 -27.67
N LEU A 94 -0.42 -16.46 -26.37
CA LEU A 94 0.94 -16.43 -25.80
C LEU A 94 1.88 -17.49 -26.42
N SER A 95 1.34 -18.60 -26.92
CA SER A 95 2.08 -19.66 -27.62
C SER A 95 2.69 -19.20 -28.94
N GLU A 96 2.14 -18.17 -29.59
CA GLU A 96 2.68 -17.59 -30.83
C GLU A 96 3.72 -16.50 -30.56
N VAL A 97 3.85 -16.07 -29.31
CA VAL A 97 4.83 -15.05 -28.91
C VAL A 97 6.19 -15.71 -28.67
N SER A 98 7.23 -15.15 -29.28
CA SER A 98 8.61 -15.62 -29.07
C SER A 98 8.98 -15.67 -27.58
N PRO A 99 9.51 -16.79 -27.06
CA PRO A 99 9.96 -16.88 -25.67
C PRO A 99 11.01 -15.82 -25.32
N TRP A 100 11.81 -15.38 -26.29
CA TRP A 100 12.81 -14.33 -26.11
C TRP A 100 12.18 -12.95 -25.91
N PHE A 101 11.08 -12.67 -26.60
CA PHE A 101 10.34 -11.43 -26.41
C PHE A 101 9.76 -11.35 -24.99
N VAL A 102 9.12 -12.44 -24.52
CA VAL A 102 8.59 -12.52 -23.15
C VAL A 102 9.72 -12.32 -22.13
N LYS A 103 10.87 -12.98 -22.30
CA LYS A 103 12.03 -12.81 -21.41
C LYS A 103 12.57 -11.38 -21.41
N ALA A 104 12.68 -10.75 -22.58
CA ALA A 104 13.16 -9.38 -22.71
C ALA A 104 12.20 -8.39 -22.04
N LEU A 105 10.89 -8.57 -22.22
CA LEU A 105 9.86 -7.76 -21.57
C LEU A 105 9.93 -7.89 -20.05
N LEU A 106 10.00 -9.12 -19.53
CA LEU A 106 10.16 -9.35 -18.10
C LEU A 106 11.46 -8.72 -17.58
N ALA A 107 12.59 -8.89 -18.28
CA ALA A 107 13.85 -8.27 -17.85
C ALA A 107 13.80 -6.73 -17.81
N ARG A 108 13.00 -6.11 -18.69
CA ARG A 108 12.88 -4.65 -18.85
C ARG A 108 11.89 -4.03 -17.86
N GLU A 109 10.73 -4.66 -17.69
CA GLU A 109 9.60 -4.13 -16.94
C GLU A 109 9.54 -4.70 -15.52
N ASP A 110 9.60 -6.02 -15.38
CA ASP A 110 9.48 -6.70 -14.10
C ASP A 110 10.28 -8.01 -14.06
N SER A 111 11.55 -7.89 -13.68
CA SER A 111 12.49 -9.01 -13.64
C SER A 111 12.07 -10.12 -12.66
N ARG A 112 11.20 -9.81 -11.70
CA ARG A 112 10.75 -10.72 -10.65
C ARG A 112 9.28 -11.06 -10.77
N PHE A 113 8.67 -10.79 -11.92
CA PHE A 113 7.24 -11.02 -12.16
C PHE A 113 6.75 -12.40 -11.73
N ARG A 114 7.58 -13.43 -11.91
CA ARG A 114 7.26 -14.83 -11.56
C ARG A 114 7.49 -15.18 -10.08
N GLU A 115 8.19 -14.33 -9.34
CA GLU A 115 8.54 -14.53 -7.93
C GLU A 115 7.48 -13.95 -6.97
N HIS A 116 6.60 -13.06 -7.43
CA HIS A 116 5.55 -12.45 -6.61
C HIS A 116 4.14 -12.66 -7.15
N GLY A 117 3.16 -12.69 -6.25
CA GLY A 117 1.73 -12.88 -6.57
C GLY A 117 1.03 -11.65 -7.15
N GLY A 118 1.72 -10.86 -7.97
CA GLY A 118 1.20 -9.65 -8.62
C GLY A 118 1.55 -8.31 -7.97
N ILE A 119 2.07 -8.28 -6.74
CA ILE A 119 2.57 -7.05 -6.10
C ILE A 119 4.04 -7.23 -5.70
N ASP A 120 4.95 -6.50 -6.35
CA ASP A 120 6.36 -6.43 -5.95
C ASP A 120 6.54 -5.44 -4.78
N LEU A 121 6.45 -5.94 -3.54
CA LEU A 121 6.66 -5.11 -2.33
C LEU A 121 8.02 -4.41 -2.33
N ARG A 122 9.07 -5.07 -2.84
CA ARG A 122 10.42 -4.47 -2.90
C ARG A 122 10.43 -3.34 -3.93
N GLY A 123 9.75 -3.54 -5.05
CA GLY A 123 9.59 -2.54 -6.09
C GLY A 123 8.84 -1.30 -5.62
N VAL A 124 7.70 -1.50 -4.94
CA VAL A 124 6.90 -0.43 -4.32
C VAL A 124 7.73 0.38 -3.31
N VAL A 125 8.46 -0.28 -2.41
CA VAL A 125 9.29 0.42 -1.41
C VAL A 125 10.39 1.24 -2.10
N ARG A 126 11.11 0.65 -3.07
CA ARG A 126 12.14 1.35 -3.85
C ARG A 126 11.58 2.57 -4.55
N ALA A 127 10.46 2.41 -5.26
CA ALA A 127 9.79 3.48 -6.00
C ALA A 127 9.36 4.61 -5.06
N THR A 128 8.77 4.26 -3.91
CA THR A 128 8.34 5.22 -2.88
C THR A 128 9.51 6.03 -2.35
N LEU A 129 10.63 5.37 -1.99
CA LEU A 129 11.84 6.05 -1.51
C LEU A 129 12.42 7.00 -2.57
N ARG A 130 12.45 6.56 -3.83
CA ARG A 130 12.91 7.40 -4.96
C ARG A 130 12.00 8.62 -5.14
N ASN A 131 10.69 8.42 -5.16
CA ASN A 131 9.72 9.48 -5.40
C ASN A 131 9.70 10.51 -4.26
N ILE A 132 9.88 10.08 -3.00
CA ILE A 132 10.04 11.00 -1.86
C ILE A 132 11.32 11.82 -2.01
N LYS A 133 12.44 11.18 -2.36
CA LYS A 133 13.72 11.87 -2.55
C LYS A 133 13.64 12.95 -3.63
N GLU A 134 12.96 12.65 -4.73
CA GLU A 134 12.81 13.55 -5.88
C GLU A 134 11.60 14.50 -5.73
N MET A 135 10.81 14.35 -4.65
CA MET A 135 9.56 15.09 -4.38
C MET A 135 8.57 15.09 -5.56
N ARG A 136 8.64 14.07 -6.42
CA ARG A 136 7.78 13.88 -7.61
C ARG A 136 7.76 12.41 -8.00
N VAL A 137 6.77 12.02 -8.81
CA VAL A 137 6.72 10.66 -9.38
C VAL A 137 7.77 10.55 -10.49
N VAL A 138 8.81 9.74 -10.25
CA VAL A 138 9.91 9.46 -11.19
C VAL A 138 9.98 7.98 -11.54
N GLN A 139 9.62 7.11 -10.59
CA GLN A 139 9.75 5.67 -10.73
C GLN A 139 8.45 4.96 -10.34
N GLY A 140 8.06 3.98 -11.17
CA GLY A 140 7.01 3.00 -10.87
C GLY A 140 7.49 1.88 -9.95
N ALA A 141 6.55 1.12 -9.42
CA ALA A 141 6.82 -0.07 -8.60
C ALA A 141 7.60 -1.10 -9.42
#